data_AF-A0A6S7L4J5-F1
#
_entry.id   AF-A0A6S7L4J5-F1
#
_cell.length_a   1.000
_cell.length_b   1.000
_cell.length_c   1.000
_cell.angle_alpha   90.00
_cell.angle_beta   90.00
_cell.angle_gamma   90.00
#
_symmetry.space_group_name_H-M   'P 1'
#
loop_
_entity.id
_entity.type
_entity.pdbx_description
1 polymer ?
#
loop_
_entity_poly.entity_id
_entity_poly.type
_entity_poly.pdbx_seq_one_letter_code
_entity_poly.pdbx_strand_id
1 'polypeptide(L)'
;MEKFHSEEYQRTFQYLTQFENGSNLDKFSFIYKPSVIIGEDDLKASVEALKIIIKYCGIRDSSWAELHHFVNFLNIQLRDCEESVFCDPVLVGDLLQGFRTFAVRFMIQMSRDFATRSLSDNILGVEDASRPEEDDDLTPFKIRRRWESSPHPYIFFNHDRNSMTFLGFLLSKKGDLLDPGTNSILEQRLMEPTLRDQLKHQGVDFDVNYEKRDRMARIANLCSVMGMIQIPDYDPDPTYELTTDNVKKILAIHMRF
;
A
#
# COMPACT_ATOMS: atom_id res chain seq x y z
N MET A 1 20.03 -2.24 16.54
CA MET A 1 20.04 -3.70 16.37
C MET A 1 18.80 -4.35 16.96
N GLU A 2 18.37 -4.02 18.18
CA GLU A 2 17.19 -4.64 18.81
C GLU A 2 15.88 -4.52 17.99
N LYS A 3 15.64 -3.37 17.33
CA LYS A 3 14.48 -3.17 16.44
C LYS A 3 14.52 -3.99 15.15
N PHE A 4 15.69 -4.35 14.63
CA PHE A 4 15.77 -5.18 13.42
C PHE A 4 15.21 -6.58 13.68
N HIS A 5 15.39 -7.11 14.90
CA HIS A 5 14.93 -8.44 15.31
C HIS A 5 13.43 -8.50 15.62
N SER A 6 12.72 -7.37 15.56
CA SER A 6 11.28 -7.36 15.76
C SER A 6 10.55 -7.97 14.56
N GLU A 7 9.38 -8.54 14.82
CA GLU A 7 8.58 -9.21 13.78
C GLU A 7 8.29 -8.26 12.61
N GLU A 8 8.03 -6.98 12.89
CA GLU A 8 7.63 -5.99 11.90
C GLU A 8 8.75 -5.67 10.90
N TYR A 9 9.98 -5.54 11.40
CA TYR A 9 11.15 -5.32 10.57
C TYR A 9 11.52 -6.59 9.80
N GLN A 10 11.41 -7.77 10.42
CA GLN A 10 11.70 -9.04 9.75
C GLN A 10 10.70 -9.35 8.64
N ARG A 11 9.39 -9.17 8.86
CA ARG A 11 8.35 -9.37 7.85
C ARG A 11 8.63 -8.46 6.65
N THR A 12 8.78 -7.16 6.91
CA THR A 12 9.07 -6.16 5.88
C THR A 12 10.34 -6.49 5.11
N PHE A 13 11.45 -6.77 5.81
CA PHE A 13 12.73 -7.07 5.19
C PHE A 13 12.66 -8.30 4.27
N GLN A 14 12.07 -9.40 4.73
CA GLN A 14 11.99 -10.62 3.94
C GLN A 14 11.13 -10.44 2.68
N TYR A 15 9.97 -9.78 2.79
CA TYR A 15 9.14 -9.49 1.62
C TYR A 15 9.82 -8.57 0.62
N LEU A 16 10.43 -7.47 1.07
CA LEU A 16 11.13 -6.55 0.19
C LEU A 16 12.30 -7.24 -0.52
N THR A 17 13.03 -8.11 0.18
CA THR A 17 14.14 -8.87 -0.41
C THR A 17 13.66 -9.79 -1.53
N GLN A 18 12.56 -10.51 -1.31
CA GLN A 18 11.99 -11.37 -2.35
C GLN A 18 11.42 -10.57 -3.52
N PHE A 19 10.78 -9.44 -3.22
CA PHE A 19 10.24 -8.54 -4.23
C PHE A 19 11.34 -7.92 -5.11
N GLU A 20 12.45 -7.47 -4.50
CA GLU A 20 13.63 -6.94 -5.19
C GLU A 20 14.28 -7.97 -6.12
N ASN A 21 14.32 -9.23 -5.70
CA ASN A 21 14.86 -10.33 -6.50
C ASN A 21 13.95 -10.74 -7.66
N GLY A 22 12.76 -10.15 -7.80
CA GLY A 22 11.76 -10.55 -8.79
C GLY A 22 11.19 -11.94 -8.55
N SER A 23 11.30 -12.46 -7.32
CA SER A 23 10.72 -13.75 -6.94
C SER A 23 9.19 -13.67 -6.98
N ASN A 24 8.53 -14.74 -7.44
CA ASN A 24 7.09 -14.85 -7.25
C ASN A 24 6.78 -15.06 -5.75
N LEU A 25 6.00 -14.14 -5.17
CA LEU A 25 5.64 -14.14 -3.77
C LEU A 25 4.51 -15.11 -3.40
N ASP A 26 3.78 -15.70 -4.35
CA ASP A 26 2.60 -16.55 -4.02
C ASP A 26 2.93 -17.71 -3.08
N LYS A 27 4.14 -18.27 -3.23
CA LYS A 27 4.64 -19.39 -2.42
C LYS A 27 5.52 -18.95 -1.26
N PHE A 28 5.79 -17.65 -1.13
CA PHE A 28 6.63 -17.12 -0.07
C PHE A 28 5.83 -17.00 1.22
N SER A 29 6.21 -17.73 2.27
CA SER A 29 5.66 -17.55 3.60
C SER A 29 6.68 -16.87 4.50
N PHE A 30 6.26 -15.80 5.17
CA PHE A 30 7.06 -15.21 6.24
C PHE A 30 7.28 -16.23 7.36
N ILE A 31 8.52 -16.33 7.82
CA ILE A 31 8.88 -17.12 8.99
C ILE A 31 9.59 -16.20 9.97
N TYR A 32 8.96 -15.94 11.11
CA TYR A 32 9.60 -15.22 12.19
C TYR A 32 10.58 -16.14 12.93
N LYS A 33 11.85 -15.75 12.95
CA LYS A 33 12.90 -16.45 13.70
C LYS A 33 13.53 -15.47 14.69
N PRO A 34 13.18 -15.53 15.98
CA PRO A 34 13.69 -14.60 16.99
C PRO A 34 15.15 -14.87 17.40
N SER A 35 15.82 -15.84 16.79
CA SER A 35 17.16 -16.27 17.17
C SER A 35 18.20 -15.21 16.80
N VAL A 36 18.54 -14.36 17.77
CA VAL A 36 19.58 -13.34 17.66
C VAL A 36 20.95 -14.01 17.57
N ILE A 37 21.45 -14.23 16.35
CA ILE A 37 22.86 -14.56 16.15
C ILE A 37 23.62 -13.24 16.28
N ILE A 38 24.13 -12.89 17.46
CA ILE A 38 24.94 -11.66 17.59
C ILE A 38 26.33 -11.93 16.98
N GLY A 39 26.65 -11.29 15.85
CA GLY A 39 27.91 -11.47 15.13
C GLY A 39 28.03 -10.59 13.88
N GLU A 40 29.14 -10.71 13.13
CA GLU A 40 29.37 -9.93 11.89
C GLU A 40 28.29 -10.17 10.83
N ASP A 41 27.78 -11.40 10.74
CA ASP A 41 26.71 -11.76 9.80
C ASP A 41 25.38 -11.05 10.12
N ASP A 42 25.06 -10.83 11.39
CA ASP A 42 23.85 -10.10 11.82
C ASP A 42 23.98 -8.59 11.60
N LEU A 43 25.18 -8.04 11.82
CA LEU A 43 25.44 -6.66 11.47
C LEU A 43 25.30 -6.45 9.96
N LYS A 44 25.85 -7.36 9.15
CA LYS A 44 25.72 -7.33 7.69
C LYS A 44 24.26 -7.45 7.26
N ALA A 45 23.50 -8.40 7.83
CA ALA A 45 22.07 -8.55 7.54
C ALA A 45 21.26 -7.30 7.94
N SER A 46 21.52 -6.73 9.11
CA SER A 46 20.88 -5.49 9.58
C SER A 46 21.16 -4.31 8.65
N VAL A 47 22.40 -4.19 8.14
CA VAL A 47 22.79 -3.14 7.20
C VAL A 47 22.11 -3.33 5.84
N GLU A 48 22.06 -4.55 5.32
CA GLU A 48 21.34 -4.85 4.07
C GLU A 48 19.83 -4.59 4.23
N ALA A 49 19.26 -4.94 5.38
CA ALA A 49 17.88 -4.64 5.70
C ALA A 49 17.60 -3.13 5.75
N LEU A 50 18.50 -2.35 6.35
CA LEU A 50 18.35 -0.90 6.35
C LEU A 50 18.44 -0.33 4.93
N LYS A 51 19.38 -0.80 4.10
CA LYS A 51 19.52 -0.36 2.71
C LYS A 51 18.25 -0.62 1.90
N ILE A 52 17.69 -1.82 1.99
CA ILE A 52 16.49 -2.17 1.23
C ILE A 52 15.27 -1.38 1.73
N ILE A 53 15.13 -1.21 3.04
CA ILE A 53 14.04 -0.41 3.63
C ILE A 53 14.15 1.06 3.21
N ILE A 54 15.35 1.68 3.24
CA ILE A 54 15.55 3.05 2.77
C ILE A 54 15.21 3.17 1.28
N LYS A 55 15.69 2.22 0.46
CA LYS A 55 15.42 2.19 -0.98
C LYS A 55 13.92 2.17 -1.28
N TYR A 56 13.17 1.29 -0.61
CA TYR A 56 11.74 1.15 -0.86
C TYR A 56 10.90 2.20 -0.14
N CYS A 57 11.34 2.77 0.98
CA CYS A 57 10.72 3.95 1.58
C CYS A 57 10.76 5.12 0.58
N GLY A 58 11.88 5.28 -0.14
CA GLY A 58 12.00 6.20 -1.27
C GLY A 58 12.07 7.68 -0.88
N ILE A 59 12.21 7.98 0.41
CA ILE A 59 12.46 9.33 0.95
C ILE A 59 13.97 9.55 1.00
N ARG A 60 14.48 10.58 0.32
CA ARG A 60 15.88 11.04 0.46
C ARG A 60 16.14 11.46 1.91
N ASP A 61 17.25 11.01 2.46
CA ASP A 61 17.69 11.33 3.83
C ASP A 61 16.59 11.06 4.90
N SER A 62 15.87 9.95 4.74
CA SER A 62 14.77 9.54 5.62
C SER A 62 15.17 9.49 7.09
N SER A 63 14.34 10.08 7.96
CA SER A 63 14.46 9.96 9.40
C SER A 63 14.04 8.57 9.91
N TRP A 64 14.50 8.21 11.12
CA TRP A 64 14.07 6.96 11.77
C TRP A 64 12.56 6.86 11.98
N ALA A 65 11.87 7.99 12.18
CA ALA A 65 10.42 8.01 12.34
C ALA A 65 9.70 7.65 11.03
N GLU A 66 10.18 8.16 9.89
CA GLU A 66 9.62 7.84 8.57
C GLU A 66 9.88 6.37 8.21
N LEU A 67 11.09 5.88 8.45
CA LEU A 67 11.41 4.45 8.27
C LEU A 67 10.53 3.56 9.16
N HIS A 68 10.32 3.95 10.41
CA HIS A 68 9.45 3.21 11.32
C HIS A 68 8.00 3.21 10.85
N HIS A 69 7.47 4.35 10.40
CA HIS A 69 6.11 4.42 9.85
C HIS A 69 5.95 3.56 8.59
N PHE A 70 6.93 3.60 7.68
CA PHE A 70 6.96 2.75 6.49
C PHE A 70 6.93 1.27 6.85
N VAL A 71 7.83 0.83 7.74
CA VAL A 71 7.92 -0.56 8.18
C VAL A 71 6.64 -0.99 8.89
N ASN A 72 6.13 -0.18 9.82
CA ASN A 72 4.93 -0.51 10.57
C ASN A 72 3.70 -0.65 9.67
N PHE A 73 3.51 0.30 8.74
CA PHE A 73 2.40 0.27 7.80
C PHE A 73 2.50 -0.95 6.88
N LEU A 74 3.68 -1.16 6.27
CA LEU A 74 3.90 -2.30 5.37
C LEU A 74 3.68 -3.63 6.11
N ASN A 75 4.17 -3.73 7.33
CA ASN A 75 3.99 -4.90 8.17
C ASN A 75 2.51 -5.24 8.41
N ILE A 76 1.68 -4.24 8.75
CA ILE A 76 0.24 -4.44 8.96
C ILE A 76 -0.40 -4.93 7.66
N GLN A 77 -0.14 -4.27 6.53
CA GLN A 77 -0.71 -4.68 5.25
C GLN A 77 -0.28 -6.09 4.84
N LEU A 78 1.00 -6.44 5.04
CA LEU A 78 1.52 -7.77 4.74
C LEU A 78 0.89 -8.84 5.64
N ARG A 79 0.72 -8.57 6.94
CA ARG A 79 0.04 -9.49 7.84
C ARG A 79 -1.42 -9.70 7.42
N ASP A 80 -2.11 -8.62 7.07
CA ASP A 80 -3.50 -8.66 6.61
C ASP A 80 -3.64 -9.45 5.30
N CYS A 81 -2.64 -9.36 4.42
CA CYS A 81 -2.52 -10.18 3.22
C CYS A 81 -2.31 -11.67 3.55
N GLU A 82 -1.41 -11.99 4.48
CA GLU A 82 -1.09 -13.36 4.91
C GLU A 82 -2.30 -14.07 5.52
N GLU A 83 -3.09 -13.35 6.31
CA GLU A 83 -4.28 -13.85 6.99
C GLU A 83 -5.50 -13.96 6.07
N SER A 84 -5.41 -13.45 4.84
CA SER A 84 -6.55 -13.42 3.93
C SER A 84 -6.77 -14.74 3.20
N VAL A 85 -8.05 -15.04 2.93
CA VAL A 85 -8.46 -16.18 2.09
C VAL A 85 -7.83 -16.18 0.71
N PHE A 86 -7.48 -15.00 0.16
CA PHE A 86 -6.82 -14.89 -1.14
C PHE A 86 -5.35 -15.36 -1.13
N CYS A 87 -4.78 -15.55 0.05
CA CYS A 87 -3.42 -16.04 0.27
C CYS A 87 -3.38 -17.42 0.93
N ASP A 88 -4.53 -17.98 1.31
CA ASP A 88 -4.62 -19.31 1.90
C ASP A 88 -4.37 -20.38 0.81
N PRO A 89 -3.26 -21.14 0.88
CA PRO A 89 -2.93 -22.16 -0.11
C PRO A 89 -3.97 -23.29 -0.18
N VAL A 90 -4.75 -23.54 0.89
CA VAL A 90 -5.80 -24.56 0.93
C VAL A 90 -7.02 -24.14 0.13
N LEU A 91 -7.39 -22.85 0.20
CA LEU A 91 -8.56 -22.30 -0.49
C LEU A 91 -8.26 -21.98 -1.96
N VAL A 92 -7.07 -21.45 -2.21
CA VAL A 92 -6.69 -20.89 -3.52
C VAL A 92 -6.03 -21.93 -4.42
N GLY A 93 -5.24 -22.85 -3.86
CA GLY A 93 -4.40 -23.76 -4.63
C GLY A 93 -3.53 -23.00 -5.64
N ASP A 94 -3.59 -23.40 -6.91
CA ASP A 94 -2.86 -22.75 -8.02
C ASP A 94 -3.73 -21.75 -8.80
N LEU A 95 -4.93 -21.40 -8.31
CA LEU A 95 -5.84 -20.53 -9.06
C LEU A 95 -5.32 -19.10 -9.14
N LEU A 96 -4.99 -18.46 -8.01
CA LEU A 96 -4.62 -17.03 -7.99
C LEU A 96 -3.11 -16.80 -8.17
N GLN A 97 -2.51 -17.44 -9.19
CA GLN A 97 -1.10 -17.24 -9.48
C GLN A 97 -0.81 -15.77 -9.85
N GLY A 98 0.19 -15.19 -9.21
CA GLY A 98 0.64 -13.80 -9.31
C GLY A 98 -0.02 -12.85 -8.32
N PHE A 99 -1.03 -13.31 -7.55
CA PHE A 99 -1.83 -12.45 -6.69
C PHE A 99 -1.02 -11.80 -5.58
N ARG A 100 -0.18 -12.57 -4.87
CA ARG A 100 0.55 -12.01 -3.73
C ARG A 100 1.58 -10.99 -4.21
N THR A 101 2.22 -11.27 -5.34
CA THR A 101 3.16 -10.34 -5.98
C THR A 101 2.46 -9.04 -6.38
N PHE A 102 1.27 -9.14 -6.98
CA PHE A 102 0.43 -8.00 -7.31
C PHE A 102 0.03 -7.19 -6.07
N ALA A 103 -0.50 -7.84 -5.02
CA ALA A 103 -0.95 -7.16 -3.81
C ALA A 103 0.20 -6.47 -3.06
N VAL A 104 1.33 -7.17 -2.85
CA VAL A 104 2.51 -6.64 -2.15
C VAL A 104 3.06 -5.40 -2.85
N ARG A 105 3.02 -5.35 -4.18
CA ARG A 105 3.42 -4.15 -4.94
C ARG A 105 2.63 -2.92 -4.53
N PHE A 106 1.30 -3.04 -4.39
CA PHE A 106 0.46 -1.96 -3.92
C PHE A 106 0.71 -1.62 -2.46
N MET A 107 0.98 -2.61 -1.61
CA MET A 107 1.31 -2.38 -0.22
C MET A 107 2.59 -1.56 -0.08
N ILE A 108 3.62 -1.87 -0.86
CA ILE A 108 4.86 -1.09 -0.88
C ILE A 108 4.55 0.35 -1.30
N GLN A 109 3.78 0.55 -2.38
CA GLN A 109 3.38 1.89 -2.83
C GLN A 109 2.60 2.65 -1.76
N MET A 110 1.58 2.02 -1.16
CA MET A 110 0.81 2.57 -0.05
C MET A 110 1.69 2.94 1.14
N SER A 111 2.63 2.08 1.53
CA SER A 111 3.51 2.33 2.66
C SER A 111 4.41 3.54 2.41
N ARG A 112 4.92 3.72 1.19
CA ARG A 112 5.66 4.95 0.82
C ARG A 112 4.75 6.15 0.98
N ASP A 113 3.56 6.01 0.43
CA ASP A 113 2.56 7.05 0.36
C ASP A 113 2.16 7.56 1.76
N PHE A 114 1.91 6.65 2.71
CA PHE A 114 1.51 6.98 4.08
C PHE A 114 2.67 7.24 5.05
N ALA A 115 3.88 6.73 4.77
CA ALA A 115 5.06 7.01 5.58
C ALA A 115 5.65 8.39 5.31
N THR A 116 5.52 8.87 4.07
CA THR A 116 5.86 10.24 3.75
C THR A 116 4.85 11.16 4.45
N ARG A 117 5.32 12.06 5.32
CA ARG A 117 4.59 13.33 5.48
C ARG A 117 4.44 13.88 4.06
N SER A 118 3.37 14.63 3.76
CA SER A 118 3.05 15.23 2.43
C SER A 118 4.16 16.16 1.89
N LEU A 119 5.38 15.64 1.78
CA LEU A 119 6.67 16.27 1.60
C LEU A 119 6.98 16.22 0.12
N SER A 120 7.52 17.34 -0.33
CA SER A 120 7.91 17.65 -1.69
C SER A 120 8.66 16.56 -2.46
N ASP A 121 8.38 16.46 -3.77
CA ASP A 121 9.14 15.68 -4.77
C ASP A 121 10.66 15.94 -4.79
N ASN A 122 11.12 17.09 -4.29
CA ASN A 122 12.57 17.37 -4.14
C ASN A 122 13.26 16.33 -3.23
N ILE A 123 12.50 15.68 -2.35
CA ILE A 123 12.93 14.60 -1.44
C ILE A 123 12.69 13.21 -2.06
N LEU A 124 11.88 13.08 -3.12
CA LEU A 124 11.57 11.80 -3.79
C LEU A 124 12.48 11.47 -4.99
N GLY A 125 13.49 12.30 -5.29
CA GLY A 125 14.39 12.00 -6.42
C GLY A 125 14.21 12.87 -7.65
N VAL A 126 13.12 13.63 -7.75
CA VAL A 126 12.74 14.30 -9.01
C VAL A 126 13.35 15.70 -9.04
N GLU A 127 14.38 15.88 -9.87
CA GLU A 127 14.94 17.19 -10.17
C GLU A 127 13.93 18.01 -10.98
N ASP A 128 13.19 18.91 -10.32
CA ASP A 128 12.48 20.00 -11.01
C ASP A 128 13.53 21.07 -11.35
N ALA A 129 14.18 20.94 -12.51
CA ALA A 129 15.25 21.81 -13.01
C ALA A 129 14.79 23.24 -13.38
N SER A 130 13.69 23.72 -12.80
CA SER A 130 13.02 24.96 -13.22
C SER A 130 12.33 25.69 -12.06
N ARG A 131 13.05 25.98 -10.97
CA ARG A 131 12.64 27.06 -10.06
C ARG A 131 13.82 27.98 -9.75
N PRO A 132 13.67 29.31 -9.92
CA PRO A 132 14.65 30.25 -9.40
C PRO A 132 14.72 30.11 -7.87
N GLU A 133 15.92 30.28 -7.34
CA GLU A 133 16.20 30.38 -5.90
C GLU A 133 15.50 31.62 -5.34
N GLU A 134 14.22 31.51 -5.01
CA GLU A 134 13.58 32.39 -4.05
C GLU A 134 13.77 31.78 -2.67
N ASP A 135 14.62 32.42 -1.88
CA ASP A 135 14.85 32.18 -0.45
C ASP A 135 13.58 32.56 0.32
N ASP A 136 12.56 31.72 0.18
CA ASP A 136 11.29 31.85 0.86
C ASP A 136 11.27 30.85 2.02
N ASP A 137 11.54 31.35 3.22
CA ASP A 137 11.50 30.64 4.51
C ASP A 137 10.18 29.87 4.74
N LEU A 138 9.13 30.21 3.98
CA LEU A 138 7.83 29.53 4.00
C LEU A 138 7.76 28.31 3.08
N THR A 139 8.77 28.04 2.24
CA THR A 139 8.84 26.88 1.33
C THR A 139 8.69 25.51 2.01
N PRO A 140 9.14 25.28 3.26
CA PRO A 140 8.88 24.04 3.98
C PRO A 140 7.42 23.92 4.46
N PHE A 141 6.72 25.05 4.58
CA PHE A 141 5.37 25.16 5.15
C PHE A 141 4.27 25.33 4.10
N LYS A 142 4.62 25.53 2.81
CA LYS A 142 3.64 25.56 1.71
C LYS A 142 2.97 24.20 1.56
N ILE A 143 1.65 24.15 1.76
CA ILE A 143 0.80 22.99 1.45
C ILE A 143 0.96 22.65 -0.03
N ARG A 144 1.48 21.45 -0.35
CA ARG A 144 1.81 21.06 -1.73
C ARG A 144 0.72 20.17 -2.32
N ARG A 145 -0.07 20.76 -3.24
CA ARG A 145 -1.20 20.15 -3.96
C ARG A 145 -0.86 18.99 -4.92
N ARG A 146 0.42 18.63 -5.09
CA ARG A 146 0.82 17.60 -6.08
C ARG A 146 0.41 16.19 -5.65
N TRP A 147 0.49 15.89 -4.35
CA TRP A 147 -0.04 14.67 -3.75
C TRP A 147 -1.51 14.44 -4.10
N GLU A 148 -2.36 15.44 -3.86
CA GLU A 148 -3.79 15.36 -4.15
C GLU A 148 -4.09 15.14 -5.65
N SER A 149 -3.14 15.47 -6.53
CA SER A 149 -3.26 15.32 -7.99
C SER A 149 -2.61 14.06 -8.58
N SER A 150 -1.81 13.31 -7.81
CA SER A 150 -1.20 12.07 -8.29
C SER A 150 -2.17 10.88 -8.19
N PRO A 151 -2.07 9.90 -9.10
CA PRO A 151 -2.84 8.66 -8.98
C PRO A 151 -2.31 7.85 -7.79
N HIS A 152 -3.20 7.55 -6.84
CA HIS A 152 -2.89 6.76 -5.64
C HIS A 152 -3.73 5.49 -5.65
N PRO A 153 -3.21 4.42 -6.27
CA PRO A 153 -3.94 3.18 -6.37
C PRO A 153 -3.72 2.33 -5.11
N TYR A 154 -4.79 2.09 -4.34
CA TYR A 154 -4.71 1.41 -3.04
C TYR A 154 -5.55 0.14 -3.01
N ILE A 155 -5.03 -0.88 -2.34
CA ILE A 155 -5.72 -2.15 -2.09
C ILE A 155 -5.72 -2.39 -0.59
N PHE A 156 -6.89 -2.49 0.00
CA PHE A 156 -7.02 -2.84 1.41
C PHE A 156 -7.63 -4.22 1.53
N PHE A 157 -7.01 -5.07 2.36
CA PHE A 157 -7.66 -6.27 2.86
C PHE A 157 -8.59 -5.84 3.98
N ASN A 158 -9.88 -6.13 3.83
CA ASN A 158 -10.86 -5.71 4.82
C ASN A 158 -10.66 -6.48 6.13
N HIS A 159 -11.25 -5.98 7.22
CA HIS A 159 -11.08 -6.56 8.55
C HIS A 159 -11.58 -8.02 8.62
N ASP A 160 -12.52 -8.40 7.76
CA ASP A 160 -13.06 -9.76 7.66
C ASP A 160 -12.07 -10.79 7.08
N ARG A 161 -10.93 -10.34 6.53
CA ARG A 161 -9.92 -11.15 5.82
C ARG A 161 -10.43 -11.89 4.59
N ASN A 162 -11.67 -11.66 4.20
CA ASN A 162 -12.38 -12.38 3.15
C ASN A 162 -12.74 -11.49 1.96
N SER A 163 -12.63 -10.17 2.11
CA SER A 163 -12.90 -9.20 1.06
C SER A 163 -11.79 -8.16 0.95
N MET A 164 -11.76 -7.47 -0.19
CA MET A 164 -10.81 -6.41 -0.49
C MET A 164 -11.51 -5.16 -0.98
N THR A 165 -10.93 -4.00 -0.69
CA THR A 165 -11.37 -2.70 -1.17
C THR A 165 -10.31 -2.10 -2.08
N PHE A 166 -10.70 -1.74 -3.30
CA PHE A 166 -9.85 -1.10 -4.30
C PHE A 166 -10.21 0.39 -4.40
N LEU A 167 -9.21 1.27 -4.32
CA LEU A 167 -9.43 2.71 -4.27
C LEU A 167 -8.45 3.44 -5.20
N GLY A 168 -8.96 4.39 -5.99
CA GLY A 168 -8.13 5.31 -6.77
C GLY A 168 -7.58 4.77 -8.10
N PHE A 169 -8.07 3.63 -8.58
CA PHE A 169 -7.73 3.09 -9.91
C PHE A 169 -8.81 2.18 -10.49
N LEU A 170 -8.66 1.88 -11.77
CA LEU A 170 -9.42 0.86 -12.49
C LEU A 170 -8.46 -0.14 -13.13
N LEU A 171 -8.95 -1.36 -13.39
CA LEU A 171 -8.20 -2.37 -14.14
C LEU A 171 -8.86 -2.66 -15.49
N SER A 172 -8.10 -2.54 -16.57
CA SER A 172 -8.54 -2.92 -17.90
C SER A 172 -8.74 -4.46 -17.98
N LYS A 173 -9.51 -4.94 -18.95
CA LYS A 173 -9.64 -6.39 -19.22
C LYS A 173 -8.31 -7.07 -19.57
N LYS A 174 -7.31 -6.30 -20.01
CA LYS A 174 -5.96 -6.78 -20.31
C LYS A 174 -5.05 -6.75 -19.08
N GLY A 175 -5.55 -6.32 -17.93
CA GLY A 175 -4.78 -6.17 -16.69
C GLY A 175 -3.93 -4.90 -16.64
N ASP A 176 -4.29 -3.87 -17.42
CA ASP A 176 -3.62 -2.56 -17.34
C ASP A 176 -4.21 -1.73 -16.19
N LEU A 177 -3.36 -0.96 -15.50
CA LEU A 177 -3.75 0.01 -14.50
C LEU A 177 -4.21 1.30 -15.17
N LEU A 178 -5.41 1.76 -14.85
CA LEU A 178 -6.03 2.93 -15.45
C LEU A 178 -6.34 4.00 -14.40
N ASP A 179 -6.12 5.26 -14.77
CA ASP A 179 -6.58 6.40 -13.98
C ASP A 179 -8.11 6.54 -14.05
N PRO A 180 -8.84 6.63 -12.92
CA PRO A 180 -10.29 6.60 -12.91
C PRO A 180 -10.96 7.87 -13.47
N GLY A 181 -10.23 9.00 -13.50
CA GLY A 181 -10.75 10.27 -14.00
C GLY A 181 -10.56 10.44 -15.51
N THR A 182 -9.40 10.02 -16.02
CA THR A 182 -8.99 10.21 -17.42
C THR A 182 -9.09 8.94 -18.27
N ASN A 183 -9.22 7.76 -17.66
CA ASN A 183 -9.06 6.44 -18.30
C ASN A 183 -7.72 6.27 -19.04
N SER A 184 -6.71 7.07 -18.69
CA SER A 184 -5.37 6.91 -19.24
C SER A 184 -4.69 5.68 -18.61
N ILE A 185 -3.84 5.00 -19.39
CA ILE A 185 -3.06 3.88 -18.88
C ILE A 185 -1.91 4.43 -18.05
N LEU A 186 -1.95 4.14 -16.75
CA LEU A 186 -0.88 4.45 -15.80
C LEU A 186 0.23 3.39 -15.91
N GLU A 187 -0.17 2.13 -16.08
CA GLU A 187 0.78 1.02 -16.24
C GLU A 187 0.16 -0.11 -17.08
N GLN A 188 0.96 -0.68 -18.00
CA GLN A 188 0.53 -1.78 -18.85
C GLN A 188 0.83 -3.14 -18.19
N ARG A 189 -0.08 -4.10 -18.37
CA ARG A 189 0.08 -5.50 -17.91
C ARG A 189 0.53 -5.61 -16.46
N LEU A 190 -0.09 -4.80 -15.60
CA LEU A 190 0.15 -4.83 -14.16
C LEU A 190 -0.23 -6.20 -13.56
N MET A 191 -1.29 -6.81 -14.11
CA MET A 191 -1.80 -8.11 -13.71
C MET A 191 -2.01 -8.99 -14.95
N GLU A 192 -1.78 -10.30 -14.84
CA GLU A 192 -2.18 -11.23 -15.89
C GLU A 192 -3.71 -11.26 -16.05
N PRO A 193 -4.25 -11.26 -17.28
CA PRO A 193 -5.70 -11.28 -17.51
C PRO A 193 -6.40 -12.47 -16.84
N THR A 194 -5.73 -13.62 -16.75
CA THR A 194 -6.25 -14.82 -16.09
C THR A 194 -6.52 -14.58 -14.61
N LEU A 195 -5.55 -13.97 -13.90
CA LEU A 195 -5.69 -13.63 -12.49
C LEU A 195 -6.84 -12.66 -12.26
N ARG A 196 -6.98 -11.65 -13.13
CA ARG A 196 -8.08 -10.68 -13.07
C ARG A 196 -9.44 -11.39 -13.19
N ASP A 197 -9.57 -12.29 -14.16
CA ASP A 197 -10.82 -13.00 -14.41
C ASP A 197 -11.17 -13.97 -13.26
N GLN A 198 -10.17 -14.62 -12.66
CA GLN A 198 -10.35 -15.49 -11.50
C GLN A 198 -10.79 -14.71 -10.26
N LEU A 199 -10.14 -13.58 -9.96
CA LEU A 199 -10.55 -12.71 -8.85
C LEU A 199 -11.98 -12.19 -9.06
N LYS A 200 -12.32 -11.81 -10.29
CA LYS A 200 -13.70 -11.42 -10.64
C LYS A 200 -14.69 -12.57 -10.44
N HIS A 201 -14.31 -13.80 -10.76
CA HIS A 201 -15.13 -14.99 -10.50
C HIS A 201 -15.34 -15.24 -9.00
N GLN A 202 -14.38 -14.85 -8.16
CA GLN A 202 -14.48 -14.89 -6.70
C GLN A 202 -15.24 -13.70 -6.10
N GLY A 203 -15.87 -12.87 -6.94
CA GLY A 203 -16.67 -11.73 -6.50
C GLY A 203 -15.86 -10.47 -6.19
N VAL A 204 -14.57 -10.42 -6.54
CA VAL A 204 -13.77 -9.21 -6.41
C VAL A 204 -14.19 -8.19 -7.47
N ASP A 205 -14.58 -7.00 -7.03
CA ASP A 205 -15.09 -5.96 -7.90
C ASP A 205 -14.03 -4.88 -8.20
N PHE A 206 -13.38 -5.01 -9.37
CA PHE A 206 -12.37 -4.07 -9.88
C PHE A 206 -12.95 -2.93 -10.72
N ASP A 207 -14.17 -3.06 -11.22
CA ASP A 207 -14.66 -2.31 -12.39
C ASP A 207 -15.49 -1.08 -11.99
N VAL A 208 -15.64 -0.79 -10.69
CA VAL A 208 -16.48 0.31 -10.22
C VAL A 208 -15.63 1.47 -9.74
N ASN A 209 -15.71 2.58 -10.49
CA ASN A 209 -15.19 3.86 -10.04
C ASN A 209 -15.83 4.20 -8.68
N TYR A 210 -14.99 4.28 -7.65
CA TYR A 210 -15.42 4.52 -6.27
C TYR A 210 -16.31 5.76 -6.13
N GLU A 211 -16.01 6.85 -6.86
CA GLU A 211 -16.81 8.08 -6.85
C GLU A 211 -18.23 7.91 -7.41
N LYS A 212 -18.43 6.91 -8.26
CA LYS A 212 -19.74 6.60 -8.86
C LYS A 212 -20.58 5.66 -8.00
N ARG A 213 -20.03 5.14 -6.90
CA ARG A 213 -20.79 4.31 -5.95
C ARG A 213 -21.79 5.16 -5.18
N ASP A 214 -22.89 4.53 -4.81
CA ASP A 214 -23.82 5.12 -3.86
C ASP A 214 -23.10 5.51 -2.56
N ARG A 215 -23.55 6.59 -1.91
CA ARG A 215 -22.93 7.10 -0.69
C ARG A 215 -22.89 6.04 0.42
N MET A 216 -23.97 5.29 0.63
CA MET A 216 -23.99 4.27 1.67
C MET A 216 -23.04 3.12 1.34
N ALA A 217 -22.89 2.76 0.05
CA ALA A 217 -21.90 1.78 -0.37
C ALA A 217 -20.45 2.25 -0.12
N ARG A 218 -20.16 3.55 -0.28
CA ARG A 218 -18.86 4.13 0.07
C ARG A 218 -18.60 4.10 1.58
N ILE A 219 -19.61 4.43 2.39
CA ILE A 219 -19.52 4.35 3.86
C ILE A 219 -19.31 2.90 4.30
N ALA A 220 -20.07 1.95 3.76
CA ALA A 220 -19.92 0.53 4.06
C ALA A 220 -18.52 0.00 3.71
N ASN A 221 -17.95 0.40 2.56
CA ASN A 221 -16.58 0.06 2.20
C ASN A 221 -15.56 0.62 3.20
N LEU A 222 -15.69 1.90 3.57
CA LEU A 222 -14.84 2.53 4.58
C LEU A 222 -14.93 1.81 5.93
N CYS A 223 -16.14 1.51 6.39
CA CYS A 223 -16.38 0.75 7.62
C CYS A 223 -15.79 -0.66 7.55
N SER A 224 -15.85 -1.33 6.39
CA SER A 224 -15.30 -2.67 6.19
C SER A 224 -13.78 -2.69 6.29
N VAL A 225 -13.11 -1.69 5.73
CA VAL A 225 -11.66 -1.52 5.87
C VAL A 225 -11.30 -1.20 7.33
N MET A 226 -12.07 -0.35 8.00
CA MET A 226 -11.81 0.07 9.39
C MET A 226 -12.28 -0.92 10.47
N GLY A 227 -12.88 -2.05 10.09
CA GLY A 227 -13.42 -3.04 11.03
C GLY A 227 -14.65 -2.58 11.83
N MET A 228 -15.36 -1.55 11.35
CA MET A 228 -16.58 -1.01 11.99
C MET A 228 -17.83 -1.80 11.56
N ILE A 229 -17.89 -3.08 11.92
CA ILE A 229 -18.91 -4.04 11.46
C ILE A 229 -20.33 -3.68 11.96
N GLN A 230 -20.46 -2.89 13.02
CA GLN A 230 -21.76 -2.54 13.62
C GLN A 230 -22.40 -1.26 13.05
N ILE A 231 -21.68 -0.50 12.21
CA ILE A 231 -22.08 0.85 11.77
C ILE A 231 -22.26 0.99 10.23
N PRO A 232 -22.30 -0.07 9.38
CA PRO A 232 -22.26 0.13 7.93
C PRO A 232 -23.46 0.91 7.37
N ASP A 233 -24.59 0.94 8.10
CA ASP A 233 -25.84 1.56 7.68
C ASP A 233 -26.09 2.95 8.29
N TYR A 234 -25.09 3.55 8.93
CA TYR A 234 -25.25 4.87 9.57
C TYR A 234 -24.31 5.91 8.96
N ASP A 235 -24.91 6.97 8.41
CA ASP A 235 -24.20 8.16 7.95
C ASP A 235 -24.20 9.24 9.04
N PRO A 236 -23.07 9.49 9.73
CA PRO A 236 -23.02 10.43 10.84
C PRO A 236 -23.19 11.88 10.40
N ASP A 237 -22.87 12.22 9.15
CA ASP A 237 -23.00 13.56 8.60
C ASP A 237 -23.26 13.51 7.08
N PRO A 238 -24.52 13.54 6.66
CA PRO A 238 -24.89 13.56 5.25
C PRO A 238 -24.38 14.78 4.46
N THR A 239 -23.96 15.85 5.14
CA THR A 239 -23.47 17.07 4.51
C THR A 239 -21.98 17.00 4.15
N TYR A 240 -21.22 16.10 4.79
CA TYR A 240 -19.82 15.89 4.48
C TYR A 240 -19.64 15.16 3.15
N GLU A 241 -18.91 15.73 2.20
CA GLU A 241 -18.69 15.11 0.90
C GLU A 241 -17.62 13.98 0.99
N LEU A 242 -18.05 12.72 0.85
CA LEU A 242 -17.17 11.57 0.95
C LEU A 242 -16.46 11.25 -0.38
N THR A 243 -15.59 12.16 -0.81
CA THR A 243 -14.73 11.96 -1.99
C THR A 243 -13.67 10.88 -1.73
N THR A 244 -13.08 10.34 -2.79
CA THR A 244 -11.96 9.41 -2.76
C THR A 244 -10.78 10.00 -2.00
N ASP A 245 -10.50 11.28 -2.16
CA ASP A 245 -9.44 11.98 -1.43
C ASP A 245 -9.72 12.01 0.08
N ASN A 246 -10.95 12.36 0.47
CA ASN A 246 -11.37 12.34 1.88
C ASN A 246 -11.30 10.93 2.48
N VAL A 247 -11.73 9.90 1.75
CA VAL A 247 -11.61 8.50 2.16
C VAL A 247 -10.14 8.09 2.33
N LYS A 248 -9.26 8.44 1.39
CA LYS A 248 -7.82 8.20 1.51
C LYS A 248 -7.26 8.86 2.77
N LYS A 249 -7.64 10.10 3.06
CA LYS A 249 -7.21 10.85 4.26
C LYS A 249 -7.69 10.19 5.55
N ILE A 250 -8.95 9.74 5.60
CA ILE A 250 -9.49 9.02 6.76
C ILE A 250 -8.72 7.71 6.99
N LEU A 251 -8.52 6.92 5.93
CA LEU A 251 -7.76 5.65 6.00
C LEU A 251 -6.30 5.88 6.41
N ALA A 252 -5.66 6.93 5.88
CA ALA A 252 -4.31 7.33 6.26
C ALA A 252 -4.19 7.57 7.78
N ILE A 253 -5.15 8.31 8.34
CA ILE A 253 -5.18 8.62 9.77
C ILE A 253 -5.43 7.34 10.55
N HIS A 254 -6.42 6.54 10.16
CA HIS A 254 -6.77 5.30 10.85
C HIS A 254 -5.61 4.31 10.91
N MET A 255 -4.85 4.16 9.82
CA MET A 255 -3.77 3.17 9.74
C MET A 255 -2.43 3.66 10.31
N ARG A 256 -2.33 4.96 10.63
CA ARG A 256 -1.12 5.53 11.23
C ARG A 256 -1.03 5.29 12.74
N PHE A 257 -2.17 5.13 13.42
CA PHE A 257 -2.30 5.03 14.87
C PHE A 257 -2.92 3.70 15.29
#